data_AF-C5LAK2-F1
#
_entry.id   AF-C5LAK2-F1
#
_cell.length_a   1.000
_cell.length_b   1.000
_cell.length_c   1.000
_cell.angle_alpha   90.00
_cell.angle_beta   90.00
_cell.angle_gamma   90.00
#
_symmetry.space_group_name_H-M   'P 1'
#
loop_
_entity.id
_entity.type
_entity.pdbx_description
1 polymer ?
#
loop_
_entity_poly.entity_id
_entity_poly.type
_entity_poly.pdbx_seq_one_letter_code
_entity_poly.pdbx_strand_id
1 'polypeptide(L)'
;MIDPSKCGNATERVSNEVNSARERDQSSADPHPAEQTDKRMLSELIAQNQRNLGALIARPKLTEKLLLRPPVKFLYDIVMEVSIVTGFGAEIVREISAERVVTREAKLEFVTLSHSSIEHALHRRIDVDPSKETLIRLTDSLCASTKQRQQCPTGKRSSEAFNRARNREPLLTEEELDSPTEDGNESESESSSADVKSDDSCAIGTRCDVQEEIEQSSDGVEETVAASAYKVKAMLSEIAAEEKRLSQLFKEIDTEFDQVDAIDAVVRVKERRAEFSLLKLCASTPVPQDDEPNNEVAAHA
;
A
#
# COMPACT_ATOMS: atom_id res chain seq x y z
N MET A 1 74.92 2.69 -0.89
CA MET A 1 73.55 3.17 -0.64
C MET A 1 72.65 1.95 -0.73
N ILE A 2 72.17 1.49 0.42
CA ILE A 2 71.42 0.23 0.58
C ILE A 2 69.99 0.63 0.90
N ASP A 3 69.04 0.28 0.03
CA ASP A 3 67.61 0.58 0.17
C ASP A 3 66.97 -0.32 1.23
N PRO A 4 66.35 0.24 2.29
CA PRO A 4 65.60 -0.52 3.27
C PRO A 4 64.10 -0.25 3.10
N SER A 5 63.40 -1.00 2.24
CA SER A 5 61.91 -1.00 2.23
C SER A 5 61.26 -2.23 1.61
N LYS A 6 61.94 -3.38 1.62
CA LYS A 6 61.33 -4.67 1.26
C LYS A 6 61.40 -5.63 2.45
N CYS A 7 60.64 -5.32 3.49
CA CYS A 7 60.26 -6.31 4.51
C CYS A 7 58.90 -6.87 4.13
N GLY A 8 58.93 -7.97 3.38
CA GLY A 8 57.78 -8.86 3.27
C GLY A 8 57.58 -9.57 4.59
N ASN A 9 56.36 -9.48 5.14
CA ASN A 9 55.98 -10.27 6.30
C ASN A 9 55.76 -11.72 5.86
N ALA A 10 56.76 -12.53 6.16
CA ALA A 10 56.71 -13.98 6.14
C ALA A 10 56.38 -14.46 7.56
N THR A 11 55.10 -14.61 7.89
CA THR A 11 54.64 -15.34 9.07
C THR A 11 53.14 -15.59 8.96
N GLU A 12 52.76 -16.75 8.45
CA GLU A 12 51.62 -17.58 8.91
C GLU A 12 51.42 -18.73 7.91
N ARG A 13 52.39 -19.65 7.91
CA ARG A 13 52.20 -21.04 7.50
C ARG A 13 52.31 -21.85 8.79
N VAL A 14 51.49 -22.90 8.90
CA VAL A 14 51.36 -23.85 10.02
C VAL A 14 50.15 -23.54 10.90
N SER A 15 48.98 -23.95 10.43
CA SER A 15 47.89 -24.56 11.22
C SER A 15 46.72 -24.87 10.28
N ASN A 16 46.87 -25.86 9.40
CA ASN A 16 45.75 -26.40 8.63
C ASN A 16 46.01 -27.85 8.23
N GLU A 17 46.18 -28.72 9.23
CA GLU A 17 46.32 -30.16 8.96
C GLU A 17 45.88 -31.05 10.14
N VAL A 18 44.76 -30.72 10.80
CA VAL A 18 44.14 -31.61 11.83
C VAL A 18 42.61 -31.72 11.73
N ASN A 19 41.98 -31.32 10.62
CA ASN A 19 40.52 -31.48 10.45
C ASN A 19 40.11 -32.50 9.37
N SER A 20 40.97 -33.46 9.01
CA SER A 20 40.72 -34.42 7.92
C SER A 20 40.29 -35.83 8.38
N ALA A 21 39.84 -36.04 9.62
CA ALA A 21 39.54 -37.38 10.12
C ALA A 21 38.26 -37.52 10.98
N ARG A 22 37.25 -36.66 10.76
CA ARG A 22 35.96 -36.81 11.45
C ARG A 22 34.74 -36.78 10.51
N GLU A 23 34.93 -37.32 9.31
CA GLU A 23 33.85 -37.71 8.41
C GLU A 23 33.76 -39.24 8.36
N ARG A 24 32.93 -39.80 9.24
CA ARG A 24 32.24 -41.10 9.09
C ARG A 24 31.30 -41.22 10.29
N ASP A 25 30.00 -41.32 10.01
CA ASP A 25 28.87 -41.60 10.93
C ASP A 25 27.78 -40.52 11.10
N GLN A 26 27.54 -39.67 10.09
CA GLN A 26 26.29 -38.86 10.02
C GLN A 26 25.67 -38.89 8.61
N SER A 27 25.31 -40.07 8.11
CA SER A 27 24.44 -40.20 6.93
C SER A 27 23.43 -41.34 7.15
N SER A 28 22.24 -41.00 7.63
CA SER A 28 20.99 -41.77 7.44
C SER A 28 19.78 -41.20 8.21
N ALA A 29 19.85 -39.96 8.71
CA ALA A 29 18.62 -39.26 9.06
C ALA A 29 17.96 -38.80 7.75
N ASP A 30 17.01 -39.59 7.25
CA ASP A 30 16.15 -39.22 6.14
C ASP A 30 15.61 -37.79 6.36
N PRO A 31 15.74 -36.88 5.38
CA PRO A 31 15.21 -35.52 5.50
C PRO A 31 13.70 -35.61 5.76
N HIS A 32 13.27 -35.00 6.86
CA HIS A 32 11.88 -35.02 7.32
C HIS A 32 10.97 -34.53 6.16
N PRO A 33 9.96 -35.32 5.73
CA PRO A 33 9.21 -35.06 4.49
C PRO A 33 8.43 -33.73 4.47
N ALA A 34 8.30 -33.05 5.61
CA ALA A 34 7.60 -31.77 5.75
C ALA A 34 8.41 -30.56 5.25
N GLU A 35 9.74 -30.58 5.29
CA GLU A 35 10.54 -29.41 4.85
C GLU A 35 10.71 -29.36 3.32
N GLN A 36 10.47 -30.49 2.65
CA GLN A 36 10.61 -30.62 1.21
C GLN A 36 9.32 -30.24 0.45
N THR A 37 8.17 -30.26 1.14
CA THR A 37 6.88 -29.80 0.60
C THR A 37 6.84 -28.29 0.42
N ASP A 38 7.39 -27.52 1.36
CA ASP A 38 7.31 -26.06 1.36
C ASP A 38 8.10 -25.44 0.21
N LYS A 39 9.29 -25.98 -0.09
CA LYS A 39 10.11 -25.52 -1.23
C LYS A 39 9.44 -25.77 -2.58
N ARG A 40 8.70 -26.88 -2.73
CA ARG A 40 7.98 -27.21 -3.98
C ARG A 40 6.82 -26.24 -4.20
N MET A 41 6.04 -25.95 -3.16
CA MET A 41 4.94 -24.99 -3.26
C MET A 41 5.44 -23.58 -3.59
N LEU A 42 6.57 -23.18 -3.01
CA LEU A 42 7.17 -21.88 -3.26
C LEU A 42 7.63 -21.70 -4.72
N SER A 43 8.22 -22.74 -5.31
CA SER A 43 8.65 -22.71 -6.71
C SER A 43 7.47 -22.56 -7.68
N GLU A 44 6.36 -23.25 -7.42
CA GLU A 44 5.13 -23.09 -8.21
C GLU A 44 4.54 -21.68 -8.07
N LEU A 45 4.50 -21.12 -6.86
CA LEU A 45 4.06 -19.74 -6.63
C LEU A 45 4.94 -18.73 -7.36
N ILE A 46 6.26 -18.94 -7.41
CA ILE A 46 7.17 -18.07 -8.17
C ILE A 46 6.85 -18.14 -9.66
N ALA A 47 6.65 -19.33 -10.22
CA ALA A 47 6.30 -19.51 -11.64
C ALA A 47 4.94 -18.88 -12.00
N GLN A 48 3.97 -18.92 -11.08
CA GLN A 48 2.68 -18.25 -11.24
C GLN A 48 2.83 -16.73 -11.18
N ASN A 49 3.60 -16.21 -10.21
CA ASN A 49 3.90 -14.79 -10.09
C ASN A 49 4.60 -14.24 -11.34
N GLN A 50 5.60 -14.95 -11.87
CA GLN A 50 6.29 -14.55 -13.10
C GLN A 50 5.35 -14.45 -14.31
N ARG A 51 4.42 -15.40 -14.45
CA ARG A 51 3.42 -15.38 -15.53
C ARG A 51 2.42 -14.23 -15.35
N ASN A 52 1.85 -14.09 -14.15
CA ASN A 52 0.81 -13.11 -13.89
C ASN A 52 1.36 -11.66 -13.91
N LEU A 53 2.45 -11.39 -13.17
CA LEU A 53 3.08 -10.07 -13.16
C LEU A 53 3.80 -9.78 -14.46
N GLY A 54 4.46 -10.76 -15.09
CA GLY A 54 5.17 -10.54 -16.35
C GLY A 54 4.25 -10.20 -17.53
N ALA A 55 2.95 -10.55 -17.44
CA ALA A 55 1.94 -10.09 -18.38
C ALA A 55 1.49 -8.64 -18.12
N LEU A 56 1.66 -8.15 -16.89
CA LEU A 56 1.20 -6.82 -16.46
C LEU A 56 2.31 -5.77 -16.53
N ILE A 57 3.53 -6.12 -16.12
CA ILE A 57 4.66 -5.21 -16.00
C ILE A 57 5.84 -5.70 -16.84
N ALA A 58 6.46 -4.78 -17.59
CA ALA A 58 7.64 -5.10 -18.41
C ALA A 58 8.95 -4.99 -17.61
N ARG A 59 8.96 -4.18 -16.55
CA ARG A 59 10.13 -3.90 -15.70
C ARG A 59 9.65 -3.79 -14.24
N PRO A 60 10.43 -4.25 -13.25
CA PRO A 60 11.75 -4.89 -13.32
C PRO A 60 11.72 -6.37 -13.78
N LYS A 61 12.88 -6.96 -14.11
CA LYS A 61 12.97 -8.38 -14.54
C LYS A 61 12.64 -9.33 -13.38
N LEU A 62 11.59 -10.13 -13.54
CA LEU A 62 11.10 -11.08 -12.54
C LEU A 62 11.91 -12.38 -12.55
N THR A 63 13.10 -12.39 -11.94
CA THR A 63 13.91 -13.61 -11.81
C THR A 63 13.54 -14.41 -10.55
N GLU A 64 13.68 -15.74 -10.59
CA GLU A 64 13.37 -16.61 -9.45
C GLU A 64 14.14 -16.23 -8.18
N LYS A 65 15.42 -15.86 -8.32
CA LYS A 65 16.27 -15.41 -7.20
C LYS A 65 15.76 -14.13 -6.55
N LEU A 66 15.28 -13.18 -7.36
CA LEU A 66 14.73 -11.92 -6.86
C LEU A 66 13.36 -12.14 -6.23
N LEU A 67 12.55 -13.07 -6.75
CA LEU A 67 11.25 -13.38 -6.14
C LEU A 67 11.39 -14.18 -4.85
N LEU A 68 12.41 -15.03 -4.70
CA LEU A 68 12.63 -15.83 -3.49
C LEU A 68 12.98 -14.97 -2.26
N ARG A 69 13.84 -13.96 -2.45
CA ARG A 69 14.26 -13.00 -1.39
C ARG A 69 14.40 -11.59 -1.97
N PRO A 70 13.27 -10.93 -2.27
CA PRO A 70 13.28 -9.64 -2.95
C PRO A 70 13.84 -8.54 -2.05
N PRO A 71 14.84 -7.77 -2.55
CA PRO A 71 15.20 -6.51 -1.92
C PRO A 71 13.98 -5.58 -1.87
N VAL A 72 13.81 -4.81 -0.77
CA VAL A 72 12.65 -3.90 -0.64
C VAL A 72 12.57 -2.89 -1.79
N LYS A 73 13.72 -2.49 -2.35
CA LYS A 73 13.74 -1.63 -3.54
C LYS A 73 13.09 -2.30 -4.77
N PHE A 74 13.34 -3.60 -4.96
CA PHE A 74 12.74 -4.35 -6.07
C PHE A 74 11.21 -4.43 -5.94
N LEU A 75 10.68 -4.55 -4.72
CA LEU A 75 9.23 -4.42 -4.50
C LEU A 75 8.70 -3.07 -4.88
N TYR A 76 9.36 -2.01 -4.42
CA TYR A 76 8.92 -0.66 -4.71
C TYR A 76 8.82 -0.46 -6.22
N ASP A 77 9.84 -0.92 -6.96
CA ASP A 77 9.85 -0.86 -8.41
C ASP A 77 8.67 -1.65 -9.02
N ILE A 78 8.30 -2.83 -8.47
CA ILE A 78 7.10 -3.59 -8.89
C ILE A 78 5.81 -2.82 -8.59
N VAL A 79 5.61 -2.35 -7.36
CA VAL A 79 4.40 -1.64 -6.93
C VAL A 79 4.23 -0.36 -7.73
N MET A 80 5.33 0.35 -7.99
CA MET A 80 5.36 1.55 -8.84
C MET A 80 4.93 1.23 -10.26
N GLU A 81 5.49 0.19 -10.89
CA GLU A 81 5.09 -0.17 -12.26
C GLU A 81 3.63 -0.63 -12.32
N VAL A 82 3.17 -1.41 -11.34
CA VAL A 82 1.75 -1.78 -11.22
C VAL A 82 0.88 -0.54 -11.03
N SER A 83 1.32 0.44 -10.25
CA SER A 83 0.61 1.71 -10.07
C SER A 83 0.51 2.49 -11.37
N ILE A 84 1.56 2.50 -12.18
CA ILE A 84 1.56 3.17 -13.49
C ILE A 84 0.60 2.47 -14.46
N VAL A 85 0.63 1.13 -14.52
CA VAL A 85 -0.18 0.36 -15.47
C VAL A 85 -1.65 0.29 -15.07
N THR A 86 -1.94 0.18 -13.77
CA THR A 86 -3.28 -0.13 -13.26
C THR A 86 -3.93 1.00 -12.44
N GLY A 87 -3.16 2.01 -12.06
CA GLY A 87 -3.57 3.02 -11.08
C GLY A 87 -3.66 2.50 -9.63
N PHE A 88 -3.39 1.22 -9.37
CA PHE A 88 -3.46 0.67 -8.01
C PHE A 88 -2.20 0.98 -7.20
N GLY A 89 -2.38 1.53 -6.01
CA GLY A 89 -1.26 1.83 -5.10
C GLY A 89 -0.50 3.11 -5.45
N ALA A 90 -1.06 3.95 -6.33
CA ALA A 90 -0.47 5.25 -6.66
C ALA A 90 -0.28 6.12 -5.41
N GLU A 91 -1.18 6.02 -4.45
CA GLU A 91 -1.11 6.72 -3.16
C GLU A 91 0.07 6.23 -2.31
N ILE A 92 0.34 4.91 -2.31
CA ILE A 92 1.48 4.31 -1.59
C ILE A 92 2.79 4.88 -2.14
N VAL A 93 2.92 4.90 -3.47
CA VAL A 93 4.12 5.39 -4.17
C VAL A 93 4.29 6.91 -3.96
N ARG A 94 3.19 7.65 -3.86
CA ARG A 94 3.21 9.09 -3.58
C ARG A 94 3.63 9.39 -2.15
N GLU A 95 3.18 8.60 -1.19
CA GLU A 95 3.48 8.79 0.23
C GLU A 95 4.89 8.34 0.59
N ILE A 96 5.33 7.20 0.07
CA ILE A 96 6.61 6.58 0.41
C ILE A 96 7.50 6.56 -0.83
N SER A 97 8.38 7.55 -1.00
CA SER A 97 9.33 7.55 -2.10
C SER A 97 10.45 6.52 -1.92
N ALA A 98 11.01 6.01 -3.02
CA ALA A 98 12.11 5.04 -3.00
C ALA A 98 13.31 5.46 -2.13
N GLU A 99 13.59 6.76 -2.07
CA GLU A 99 14.67 7.36 -1.27
C GLU A 99 14.39 7.32 0.24
N ARG A 100 13.12 7.30 0.65
CA ARG A 100 12.71 7.19 2.04
C ARG A 100 12.80 5.75 2.56
N VAL A 101 12.75 4.75 1.68
CA VAL A 101 12.77 3.31 2.02
C VAL A 101 14.20 2.80 2.33
N VAL A 102 14.96 3.58 3.10
CA VAL A 102 16.33 3.24 3.51
C VAL A 102 16.37 2.70 4.93
N THR A 103 15.63 3.33 5.84
CA THR A 103 15.56 2.94 7.26
C THR A 103 14.78 1.64 7.43
N ARG A 104 15.03 0.92 8.53
CA ARG A 104 14.33 -0.34 8.82
C ARG A 104 12.83 -0.09 9.01
N GLU A 105 12.51 1.02 9.66
CA GLU A 105 11.16 1.46 9.99
C GLU A 105 10.38 1.79 8.71
N ALA A 106 10.98 2.56 7.78
CA ALA A 106 10.34 2.91 6.50
C ALA A 106 10.13 1.68 5.61
N LYS A 107 11.05 0.70 5.65
CA LYS A 107 10.88 -0.58 4.94
C LYS A 107 9.70 -1.37 5.48
N LEU A 108 9.57 -1.45 6.81
CA LEU A 108 8.46 -2.16 7.45
C LEU A 108 7.13 -1.44 7.19
N GLU A 109 7.11 -0.12 7.27
CA GLU A 109 5.94 0.71 6.96
C GLU A 109 5.48 0.52 5.52
N PHE A 110 6.40 0.58 4.54
CA PHE A 110 6.08 0.35 3.13
C PHE A 110 5.45 -1.02 2.89
N VAL A 111 6.02 -2.09 3.44
CA VAL A 111 5.52 -3.46 3.27
C VAL A 111 4.17 -3.62 3.96
N THR A 112 4.01 -3.08 5.17
CA THR A 112 2.76 -3.16 5.94
C THR A 112 1.64 -2.41 5.24
N LEU A 113 1.90 -1.18 4.79
CA LEU A 113 0.90 -0.36 4.10
C LEU A 113 0.49 -0.98 2.76
N SER A 114 1.46 -1.52 2.01
CA SER A 114 1.18 -2.24 0.77
C SER A 114 0.31 -3.47 1.03
N HIS A 115 0.61 -4.23 2.08
CA HIS A 115 -0.16 -5.41 2.48
C HIS A 115 -1.60 -5.05 2.85
N SER A 116 -1.78 -4.13 3.79
CA SER A 116 -3.12 -3.70 4.23
C SER A 116 -3.94 -3.10 3.08
N SER A 117 -3.31 -2.33 2.19
CA SER A 117 -4.00 -1.78 1.00
C SER A 117 -4.53 -2.89 0.08
N ILE A 118 -3.79 -4.00 -0.06
CA ILE A 118 -4.21 -5.15 -0.85
C ILE A 118 -5.30 -5.95 -0.13
N GLU A 119 -5.18 -6.14 1.19
CA GLU A 119 -6.22 -6.80 1.99
C GLU A 119 -7.55 -6.06 1.88
N HIS A 120 -7.55 -4.74 2.02
CA HIS A 120 -8.75 -3.92 1.84
C HIS A 120 -9.27 -3.94 0.39
N ALA A 121 -8.39 -3.99 -0.60
CA ALA A 121 -8.82 -4.08 -2.00
C ALA A 121 -9.50 -5.43 -2.31
N LEU A 122 -9.03 -6.51 -1.71
CA LEU A 122 -9.54 -7.87 -1.92
C LEU A 122 -10.64 -8.27 -0.95
N HIS A 123 -10.85 -7.51 0.12
CA HIS A 123 -11.76 -7.85 1.23
C HIS A 123 -11.43 -9.22 1.86
N ARG A 124 -10.15 -9.62 1.77
CA ARG A 124 -9.67 -10.91 2.26
C ARG A 124 -8.48 -10.66 3.18
N ARG A 125 -8.52 -11.26 4.37
CA ARG A 125 -7.37 -11.30 5.27
C ARG A 125 -6.30 -12.19 4.67
N ILE A 126 -5.09 -11.66 4.59
CA ILE A 126 -3.93 -12.38 4.10
C ILE A 126 -3.03 -12.57 5.32
N ASP A 127 -2.96 -13.80 5.82
CA ASP A 127 -2.10 -14.12 6.95
C ASP A 127 -0.64 -14.21 6.45
N VAL A 128 0.07 -13.07 6.48
CA VAL A 128 1.49 -13.03 6.16
C VAL A 128 2.29 -12.10 7.05
N ASP A 129 3.35 -12.67 7.64
CA ASP A 129 4.31 -11.94 8.44
C ASP A 129 5.19 -11.02 7.58
N PRO A 130 5.11 -9.67 7.74
CA PRO A 130 5.80 -8.67 6.90
C PRO A 130 7.33 -8.83 6.85
N SER A 131 7.90 -9.63 7.74
CA SER A 131 9.34 -9.82 7.90
C SER A 131 9.98 -10.91 7.05
N LYS A 132 9.25 -11.94 6.57
CA LYS A 132 9.88 -13.13 5.95
C LYS A 132 9.22 -13.65 4.67
N GLU A 133 7.89 -13.65 4.56
CA GLU A 133 7.16 -14.33 3.46
C GLU A 133 6.12 -13.47 2.74
N THR A 134 5.82 -12.28 3.28
CA THR A 134 4.83 -11.34 2.71
C THR A 134 5.11 -10.99 1.28
N LEU A 135 6.35 -11.05 0.87
CA LEU A 135 6.82 -10.57 -0.41
C LEU A 135 6.29 -11.31 -1.65
N ILE A 136 6.29 -12.63 -1.62
CA ILE A 136 5.81 -13.47 -2.75
C ILE A 136 4.29 -13.59 -2.71
N ARG A 137 3.72 -13.63 -1.51
CA ARG A 137 2.26 -13.65 -1.32
C ARG A 137 1.62 -12.32 -1.68
N LEU A 138 2.30 -11.20 -1.41
CA LEU A 138 1.87 -9.86 -1.80
C LEU A 138 1.82 -9.73 -3.31
N THR A 139 2.82 -10.25 -4.04
CA THR A 139 2.79 -10.27 -5.51
C THR A 139 1.65 -11.13 -6.06
N ASP A 140 1.38 -12.30 -5.46
CA ASP A 140 0.31 -13.18 -5.93
C ASP A 140 -1.07 -12.56 -5.68
N SER A 141 -1.21 -11.91 -4.52
CA SER A 141 -2.41 -11.17 -4.15
C SER A 141 -2.63 -9.93 -5.02
N LEU A 142 -1.57 -9.19 -5.35
CA LEU A 142 -1.59 -8.12 -6.35
C LEU A 142 -2.10 -8.66 -7.70
N CYS A 143 -1.64 -9.82 -8.15
CA CYS A 143 -2.13 -10.46 -9.37
C CYS A 143 -3.60 -10.88 -9.31
N ALA A 144 -4.06 -11.38 -8.16
CA ALA A 144 -5.47 -11.69 -7.96
C ALA A 144 -6.32 -10.41 -8.05
N SER A 145 -5.86 -9.33 -7.41
CA SER A 145 -6.57 -8.04 -7.40
C SER A 145 -6.70 -7.43 -8.80
N THR A 146 -5.67 -7.54 -9.64
CA THR A 146 -5.70 -6.98 -11.00
C THR A 146 -6.61 -7.76 -11.94
N LYS A 147 -6.65 -9.10 -11.82
CA LYS A 147 -7.62 -9.93 -12.56
C LYS A 147 -9.06 -9.59 -12.19
N GLN A 148 -9.34 -9.41 -10.90
CA GLN A 148 -10.67 -9.00 -10.43
C GLN A 148 -11.04 -7.59 -10.90
N ARG A 149 -10.05 -6.69 -11.05
CA ARG A 149 -10.28 -5.30 -11.46
C ARG A 149 -10.46 -5.09 -12.97
N GLN A 150 -10.00 -6.02 -13.81
CA GLN A 150 -10.40 -6.02 -15.23
C GLN A 150 -11.93 -6.09 -15.41
N GLN A 151 -12.66 -6.47 -14.36
CA GLN A 151 -14.12 -6.49 -14.33
C GLN A 151 -14.76 -5.22 -13.72
N CYS A 152 -13.99 -4.31 -13.09
CA CYS A 152 -14.51 -3.12 -12.40
C CYS A 152 -13.61 -1.87 -12.63
N PRO A 153 -13.93 -0.99 -13.60
CA PRO A 153 -13.01 0.04 -14.11
C PRO A 153 -12.84 1.30 -13.24
N THR A 154 -13.43 1.38 -12.04
CA THR A 154 -13.45 2.64 -11.27
C THR A 154 -12.30 2.73 -10.26
N GLY A 155 -11.36 3.66 -10.48
CA GLY A 155 -10.20 3.93 -9.61
C GLY A 155 -10.51 4.32 -8.16
N LYS A 156 -11.77 4.65 -7.85
CA LYS A 156 -12.23 5.07 -6.50
C LYS A 156 -11.94 4.03 -5.39
N ARG A 157 -11.96 2.73 -5.72
CA ARG A 157 -11.69 1.67 -4.74
C ARG A 157 -10.23 1.62 -4.26
N SER A 158 -9.27 2.10 -5.07
CA SER A 158 -7.85 2.09 -4.70
C SER A 158 -7.57 3.11 -3.58
N SER A 159 -8.02 4.34 -3.78
CA SER A 159 -7.81 5.43 -2.83
C SER A 159 -8.53 5.18 -1.50
N GLU A 160 -9.73 4.61 -1.55
CA GLU A 160 -10.47 4.26 -0.34
C GLU A 160 -9.77 3.14 0.44
N ALA A 161 -9.40 2.03 -0.21
CA ALA A 161 -8.67 0.94 0.44
C ALA A 161 -7.35 1.42 1.07
N PHE A 162 -6.65 2.33 0.39
CA PHE A 162 -5.44 2.96 0.92
C PHE A 162 -5.71 3.81 2.16
N ASN A 163 -6.74 4.66 2.15
CA ASN A 163 -7.08 5.51 3.28
C ASN A 163 -7.47 4.68 4.50
N ARG A 164 -8.22 3.59 4.30
CA ARG A 164 -8.57 2.65 5.37
C ARG A 164 -7.33 1.94 5.93
N ALA A 165 -6.45 1.47 5.05
CA ALA A 165 -5.16 0.86 5.43
C ALA A 165 -4.31 1.81 6.28
N ARG A 166 -4.20 3.07 5.83
CA ARG A 166 -3.45 4.13 6.51
C ARG A 166 -4.02 4.45 7.89
N ASN A 167 -5.35 4.52 8.00
CA ASN A 167 -6.05 4.81 9.25
C ASN A 167 -6.13 3.58 10.18
N ARG A 168 -5.63 2.42 9.73
CA ARG A 168 -5.72 1.13 10.44
C ARG A 168 -7.16 0.75 10.77
N GLU A 169 -8.09 1.07 9.87
CA GLU A 169 -9.47 0.63 10.03
C GLU A 169 -9.56 -0.90 9.97
N PRO A 170 -10.43 -1.51 10.77
CA PRO A 170 -10.69 -2.94 10.68
C PRO A 170 -11.27 -3.29 9.30
N LEU A 171 -10.89 -4.46 8.77
CA LEU A 171 -11.55 -5.03 7.60
C LEU A 171 -13.04 -5.21 7.89
N LEU A 172 -13.90 -4.62 7.05
CA LEU A 172 -15.34 -4.88 7.09
C LEU A 172 -15.57 -6.38 6.91
N THR A 173 -16.39 -6.96 7.78
CA THR A 173 -16.86 -8.33 7.62
C THR A 173 -17.82 -8.37 6.44
N GLU A 174 -17.84 -9.47 5.69
CA GLU A 174 -18.68 -9.58 4.47
C GLU A 174 -20.17 -9.37 4.73
N GLU A 175 -20.62 -9.50 5.99
CA GLU A 175 -21.99 -9.18 6.41
C GLU A 175 -22.41 -7.71 6.20
N GLU A 176 -21.47 -6.76 6.14
CA GLU A 176 -21.79 -5.34 5.87
C GLU A 176 -21.86 -4.98 4.38
N LEU A 177 -21.35 -5.83 3.47
CA LEU A 177 -21.25 -5.51 2.04
C LEU A 177 -22.52 -5.83 1.23
N ASP A 178 -23.44 -6.61 1.80
CA ASP A 178 -24.68 -7.05 1.13
C ASP A 178 -25.94 -6.29 1.59
N SER A 179 -25.83 -5.25 2.42
CA SER A 179 -26.98 -4.38 2.67
C SER A 179 -27.16 -3.44 1.46
N PRO A 180 -28.24 -3.54 0.67
CA PRO A 180 -28.53 -2.58 -0.38
C PRO A 180 -28.69 -1.20 0.28
N THR A 181 -27.78 -0.28 0.00
CA THR A 181 -27.97 1.13 0.32
C THR A 181 -29.15 1.61 -0.53
N GLU A 182 -30.33 1.67 0.08
CA GLU A 182 -31.46 2.40 -0.47
C GLU A 182 -31.07 3.88 -0.51
N ASP A 183 -30.81 4.38 -1.71
CA ASP A 183 -30.71 5.81 -2.00
C ASP A 183 -32.02 6.48 -1.58
N GLY A 184 -32.01 7.19 -0.45
CA GLY A 184 -33.22 7.77 0.10
C GLY A 184 -33.00 8.75 1.24
N ASN A 185 -32.85 10.02 0.86
CA ASN A 185 -33.39 11.19 1.54
C ASN A 185 -32.46 12.02 2.45
N GLU A 186 -32.32 13.28 2.06
CA GLU A 186 -31.82 14.41 2.84
C GLU A 186 -32.72 14.65 4.06
N SER A 187 -32.13 14.83 5.26
CA SER A 187 -32.66 15.74 6.27
C SER A 187 -31.68 15.97 7.41
N GLU A 188 -31.59 17.24 7.80
CA GLU A 188 -30.89 17.83 8.93
C GLU A 188 -31.38 17.32 10.30
N SER A 189 -30.71 17.80 11.36
CA SER A 189 -31.08 17.78 12.79
C SER A 189 -30.83 16.45 13.51
N GLU A 190 -30.54 16.35 14.82
CA GLU A 190 -30.18 17.23 15.93
C GLU A 190 -29.81 16.26 17.06
N SER A 191 -29.13 16.77 18.08
CA SER A 191 -28.79 16.11 19.34
C SER A 191 -29.91 15.27 19.98
N SER A 192 -29.58 14.09 20.52
CA SER A 192 -30.19 13.64 21.79
C SER A 192 -29.37 12.57 22.50
N SER A 193 -29.07 12.86 23.76
CA SER A 193 -28.66 11.97 24.83
C SER A 193 -29.77 10.99 25.23
N ALA A 194 -29.42 9.73 25.47
CA ALA A 194 -30.15 8.79 26.32
C ALA A 194 -29.10 7.93 27.05
N ASP A 195 -28.93 8.03 28.37
CA ASP A 195 -29.72 7.37 29.42
C ASP A 195 -29.92 5.87 29.16
N VAL A 196 -28.99 5.05 29.68
CA VAL A 196 -29.18 3.61 29.88
C VAL A 196 -28.93 3.29 31.36
N LYS A 197 -30.01 2.93 32.04
CA LYS A 197 -30.04 2.36 33.40
C LYS A 197 -30.09 0.83 33.30
N SER A 198 -29.49 0.18 34.31
CA SER A 198 -29.88 -1.11 34.95
C SER A 198 -29.92 -2.38 34.08
N ASP A 199 -29.56 -3.59 34.48
CA ASP A 199 -29.16 -4.23 35.74
C ASP A 199 -28.55 -5.62 35.39
N ASP A 200 -28.10 -6.36 36.41
CA ASP A 200 -27.89 -7.81 36.49
C ASP A 200 -26.47 -8.40 36.36
N SER A 201 -25.85 -8.48 37.55
CA SER A 201 -25.42 -9.71 38.23
C SER A 201 -24.49 -10.69 37.51
N CYS A 202 -23.26 -10.81 38.03
CA CYS A 202 -22.70 -12.13 38.26
C CYS A 202 -21.80 -12.13 39.50
N ALA A 203 -22.23 -12.92 40.48
CA ALA A 203 -21.55 -13.16 41.73
C ALA A 203 -20.31 -14.02 41.53
N ILE A 204 -19.13 -13.54 41.92
CA ILE A 204 -18.05 -14.38 42.41
C ILE A 204 -17.46 -13.70 43.63
N GLY A 205 -17.82 -14.24 44.80
CA GLY A 205 -17.27 -13.83 46.06
C GLY A 205 -15.81 -14.26 46.18
N THR A 206 -14.94 -13.31 46.52
CA THR A 206 -13.79 -13.59 47.36
C THR A 206 -13.63 -12.46 48.36
N ARG A 207 -14.00 -12.82 49.58
CA ARG A 207 -13.76 -12.15 50.85
C ARG A 207 -12.27 -11.84 51.04
N CYS A 208 -11.93 -10.58 51.26
CA CYS A 208 -10.70 -10.17 51.95
C CYS A 208 -11.01 -8.98 52.85
N ASP A 209 -11.11 -9.27 54.14
CA ASP A 209 -11.17 -8.34 55.26
C ASP A 209 -9.86 -7.53 55.33
N VAL A 210 -9.84 -6.29 54.83
CA VAL A 210 -8.86 -5.25 55.20
C VAL A 210 -9.56 -3.89 55.10
N GLN A 211 -10.32 -3.51 56.11
CA GLN A 211 -10.96 -2.19 56.14
C GLN A 211 -11.11 -1.69 57.57
N GLU A 212 -10.04 -1.11 58.11
CA GLU A 212 -10.07 -0.05 59.12
C GLU A 212 -8.65 0.53 59.18
N GLU A 213 -8.53 1.86 59.30
CA GLU A 213 -7.29 2.68 59.30
C GLU A 213 -6.89 3.40 57.99
N ILE A 214 -7.81 4.02 57.23
CA ILE A 214 -7.48 5.20 56.39
C ILE A 214 -8.66 6.18 56.34
N GLU A 215 -8.94 6.92 57.41
CA GLU A 215 -9.98 7.99 57.40
C GLU A 215 -9.47 9.35 57.90
N GLN A 216 -8.17 9.66 57.82
CA GLN A 216 -7.65 10.93 58.38
C GLN A 216 -6.75 11.78 57.44
N SER A 217 -6.88 11.69 56.11
CA SER A 217 -6.06 12.52 55.20
C SER A 217 -6.70 12.94 53.87
N SER A 218 -7.99 13.30 53.82
CA SER A 218 -8.72 13.56 52.55
C SER A 218 -8.81 15.03 52.11
N ASP A 219 -8.53 16.01 52.97
CA ASP A 219 -8.91 17.41 52.68
C ASP A 219 -7.91 18.18 51.78
N GLY A 220 -6.79 17.55 51.39
CA GLY A 220 -5.76 18.19 50.55
C GLY A 220 -5.79 17.81 49.06
N VAL A 221 -6.58 16.80 48.67
CA VAL A 221 -6.52 16.24 47.31
C VAL A 221 -7.51 16.93 46.36
N GLU A 222 -8.66 17.39 46.87
CA GLU A 222 -9.71 17.99 46.03
C GLU A 222 -9.30 19.29 45.31
N GLU A 223 -8.47 20.13 45.95
CA GLU A 223 -8.03 21.39 45.35
C GLU A 223 -7.10 21.17 44.14
N THR A 224 -6.26 20.14 44.20
CA THR A 224 -5.34 19.79 43.10
C THR A 224 -6.08 19.22 41.88
N VAL A 225 -7.17 18.48 42.11
CA VAL A 225 -8.00 17.91 41.05
C VAL A 225 -8.78 19.01 40.32
N ALA A 226 -9.34 19.98 41.06
CA ALA A 226 -10.04 21.11 40.47
C ALA A 226 -9.14 21.96 39.56
N ALA A 227 -7.91 22.27 40.00
CA ALA A 227 -6.94 23.00 39.18
C ALA A 227 -6.54 22.24 37.91
N SER A 228 -6.43 20.92 37.97
CA SER A 228 -6.12 20.08 36.81
C SER A 228 -7.26 20.07 35.77
N ALA A 229 -8.52 20.07 36.23
CA ALA A 229 -9.70 20.05 35.37
C ALA A 229 -9.82 21.34 34.52
N TYR A 230 -9.51 22.51 35.08
CA TYR A 230 -9.52 23.77 34.33
C TYR A 230 -8.47 23.78 33.21
N LYS A 231 -7.28 23.20 33.46
CA LYS A 231 -6.22 23.12 32.44
C LYS A 231 -6.60 22.21 31.28
N VAL A 232 -7.21 21.06 31.57
CA VAL A 232 -7.71 20.14 30.53
C VAL A 232 -8.82 20.81 29.72
N LYS A 233 -9.74 21.51 30.38
CA LYS A 233 -10.82 22.23 29.69
C LYS A 233 -10.29 23.34 28.77
N ALA A 234 -9.25 24.05 29.20
CA ALA A 234 -8.58 25.04 28.36
C ALA A 234 -7.93 24.41 27.11
N MET A 235 -7.19 23.31 27.28
CA MET A 235 -6.59 22.58 26.15
C MET A 235 -7.64 22.06 25.17
N LEU A 236 -8.75 21.51 25.66
CA LEU A 236 -9.84 21.04 24.80
C LEU A 236 -10.48 22.19 23.99
N SER A 237 -10.60 23.39 24.58
CA SER A 237 -11.10 24.55 23.87
C SER A 237 -10.15 25.05 22.77
N GLU A 238 -8.83 24.89 22.97
CA GLU A 238 -7.81 25.23 21.98
C GLU A 238 -7.82 24.25 20.80
N ILE A 239 -7.93 22.95 21.08
CA ILE A 239 -8.09 21.90 20.06
C ILE A 239 -9.33 22.16 19.21
N ALA A 240 -10.47 22.45 19.83
CA ALA A 240 -11.70 22.75 19.10
C ALA A 240 -11.58 24.01 18.21
N ALA A 241 -10.78 25.00 18.62
CA ALA A 241 -10.49 26.18 17.80
C ALA A 241 -9.59 25.84 16.60
N GLU A 242 -8.60 24.97 16.78
CA GLU A 242 -7.74 24.49 15.70
C GLU A 242 -8.51 23.65 14.68
N GLU A 243 -9.41 22.76 15.12
CA GLU A 243 -10.28 21.99 14.23
C GLU A 243 -11.12 22.90 13.33
N LYS A 244 -11.67 23.98 13.91
CA LYS A 244 -12.45 24.95 13.15
C LYS A 244 -11.60 25.70 12.12
N ARG A 245 -10.34 26.02 12.46
CA ARG A 245 -9.38 26.65 11.55
C ARG A 245 -8.98 25.71 10.41
N LEU A 246 -8.73 24.44 10.70
CA LEU A 246 -8.43 23.42 9.67
C LEU A 246 -9.62 23.21 8.74
N SER A 247 -10.84 23.14 9.28
CA SER A 247 -12.06 23.05 8.47
C SER A 247 -12.22 24.24 7.50
N GLN A 248 -11.82 25.44 7.93
CA GLN A 248 -11.84 26.61 7.06
C GLN A 248 -10.78 26.53 5.95
N LEU A 249 -9.57 26.07 6.25
CA LEU A 249 -8.51 25.86 5.25
C LEU A 249 -8.87 24.80 4.23
N PHE A 250 -9.53 23.70 4.64
CA PHE A 250 -9.98 22.67 3.70
C PHE A 250 -11.00 23.24 2.70
N LYS A 251 -11.95 24.07 3.15
CA LYS A 251 -12.89 24.74 2.25
C LYS A 251 -12.19 25.67 1.26
N GLU A 252 -11.13 26.36 1.67
CA GLU A 252 -10.34 27.21 0.79
C GLU A 252 -9.61 26.38 -0.28
N ILE A 253 -9.00 25.26 0.10
CA ILE A 253 -8.34 24.33 -0.83
C ILE A 253 -9.33 23.76 -1.84
N ASP A 254 -10.52 23.34 -1.41
CA ASP A 254 -11.55 22.82 -2.33
C ASP A 254 -11.95 23.89 -3.36
N THR A 255 -12.09 25.16 -2.95
CA THR A 255 -12.39 26.26 -3.88
C THR A 255 -11.24 26.57 -4.85
N GLU A 256 -9.98 26.30 -4.49
CA GLU A 256 -8.86 26.40 -5.41
C GLU A 256 -8.85 25.25 -6.42
N PHE A 257 -9.23 24.04 -5.99
CA PHE A 257 -9.29 22.88 -6.87
C PHE A 257 -10.36 23.05 -7.97
N ASP A 258 -11.54 23.59 -7.61
CA ASP A 258 -12.59 23.93 -8.58
C ASP A 258 -12.12 24.94 -9.62
N GLN A 259 -11.23 25.88 -9.25
CA GLN A 259 -10.63 26.83 -10.19
C GLN A 259 -9.68 26.15 -11.17
N VAL A 260 -8.89 25.17 -10.71
CA VAL A 260 -7.98 24.39 -11.57
C VAL A 260 -8.77 23.57 -12.59
N ASP A 261 -9.84 22.91 -12.15
CA ASP A 261 -10.71 22.14 -13.05
C ASP A 261 -11.40 23.04 -14.08
N ALA A 262 -11.82 24.25 -13.69
CA ALA A 262 -12.34 25.25 -14.61
C ALA A 262 -11.29 25.69 -15.65
N ILE A 263 -10.02 25.86 -15.26
CA ILE A 263 -8.92 26.19 -16.18
C ILE A 263 -8.67 25.02 -17.15
N ASP A 264 -8.63 23.78 -16.67
CA ASP A 264 -8.41 22.60 -17.53
C ASP A 264 -9.54 22.45 -18.56
N ALA A 265 -10.79 22.69 -18.16
CA ALA A 265 -11.93 22.71 -19.07
C ALA A 265 -11.76 23.76 -20.20
N VAL A 266 -11.27 24.96 -19.87
CA VAL A 266 -10.99 26.01 -20.87
C VAL A 266 -9.86 25.61 -21.82
N VAL A 267 -8.80 24.97 -21.31
CA VAL A 267 -7.68 24.47 -22.14
C VAL A 267 -8.19 23.42 -23.13
N ARG A 268 -8.96 22.43 -22.69
CA ARG A 268 -9.53 21.40 -23.57
C ARG A 268 -10.46 21.96 -24.65
N VAL A 269 -11.21 23.03 -24.37
CA VAL A 269 -12.03 23.71 -25.38
C VAL A 269 -11.15 24.42 -26.42
N LYS A 270 -10.04 25.03 -26.01
CA LYS A 270 -9.09 25.67 -26.94
C LYS A 270 -8.39 24.66 -27.84
N GLU A 271 -7.97 23.52 -27.30
CA GLU A 271 -7.37 22.44 -28.09
C GLU A 271 -8.33 21.91 -29.16
N ARG A 272 -9.58 21.59 -28.79
CA ARG A 272 -10.60 21.16 -29.77
C ARG A 272 -10.89 22.21 -30.83
N ARG A 273 -10.85 23.49 -30.48
CA ARG A 273 -10.99 24.58 -31.45
C ARG A 273 -9.81 24.66 -32.42
N ALA A 274 -8.59 24.40 -31.96
CA ALA A 274 -7.40 24.35 -32.80
C ALA A 274 -7.45 23.13 -33.76
N GLU A 275 -7.82 21.95 -33.26
CA GLU A 275 -8.02 20.74 -34.08
C GLU A 275 -9.07 20.96 -35.18
N PHE A 276 -10.22 21.55 -34.82
CA PHE A 276 -11.26 21.87 -35.78
C PHE A 276 -10.79 22.88 -36.84
N SER A 277 -9.96 23.85 -36.45
CA SER A 277 -9.37 24.81 -37.39
C SER A 277 -8.39 24.15 -38.36
N LEU A 278 -7.62 23.15 -37.92
CA LEU A 278 -6.70 22.40 -38.78
C LEU A 278 -7.45 21.50 -39.76
N LEU A 279 -8.49 20.79 -39.30
CA LEU A 279 -9.34 19.97 -40.17
C LEU A 279 -9.99 20.80 -41.29
N LYS A 280 -10.41 22.04 -40.97
CA LYS A 280 -10.97 22.95 -41.97
C LYS A 280 -9.94 23.39 -43.02
N LEU A 281 -8.66 23.50 -42.65
CA LEU A 281 -7.58 23.79 -43.59
C LEU A 281 -7.31 22.59 -44.51
N CYS A 282 -7.28 21.38 -43.96
CA CYS A 282 -7.05 20.15 -44.73
C CYS A 282 -8.19 19.82 -45.71
N ALA A 283 -9.44 20.14 -45.37
CA ALA A 283 -10.57 19.92 -46.26
C ALA A 283 -10.58 20.82 -47.52
N SER A 284 -9.74 21.86 -47.55
CA SER A 284 -9.67 22.81 -48.67
C SER A 284 -8.62 22.44 -49.73
N THR A 285 -7.83 21.37 -49.54
CA THR A 285 -6.87 20.95 -50.57
C THR A 285 -7.63 20.27 -51.71
N PRO A 286 -7.61 20.84 -52.94
CA PRO A 286 -8.28 20.21 -54.08
C PRO A 286 -7.65 18.83 -54.32
N VAL A 287 -8.50 17.81 -54.38
CA VAL A 287 -8.09 16.44 -54.71
C VAL A 287 -7.43 16.50 -56.09
N PRO A 288 -6.16 16.09 -56.23
CA PRO A 288 -5.54 15.98 -57.54
C PRO A 288 -6.38 14.98 -58.35
N GLN A 289 -6.93 15.45 -59.48
CA GLN A 289 -7.63 14.56 -60.40
C GLN A 289 -6.58 13.60 -60.97
N ASP A 290 -6.67 12.33 -60.59
CA ASP A 290 -5.84 11.28 -61.13
C ASP A 290 -6.14 11.15 -62.63
N ASP A 291 -5.19 11.58 -63.47
CA ASP A 291 -5.19 11.30 -64.90
C ASP A 291 -5.09 9.79 -65.10
N GLU A 292 -6.18 9.17 -65.56
CA GLU A 292 -6.23 7.73 -65.84
C GLU A 292 -5.11 7.30 -66.80
N PRO A 293 -4.32 6.26 -66.48
CA PRO A 293 -3.32 5.74 -67.41
C PRO A 293 -4.03 5.02 -68.56
N ASN A 294 -3.92 5.61 -69.76
CA ASN A 294 -4.29 5.00 -71.04
C ASN A 294 -3.71 3.60 -71.17
N ASN A 295 -4.57 2.60 -71.02
CA ASN A 295 -4.28 1.19 -71.30
C ASN A 295 -4.32 0.99 -72.83
N GLU A 296 -3.20 1.27 -73.50
CA GLU A 296 -3.04 1.02 -74.92
C GLU A 296 -2.89 -0.49 -75.16
N VAL A 297 -3.96 -1.07 -75.70
CA VAL A 297 -4.15 -2.50 -75.92
C VAL A 297 -3.21 -2.99 -77.01
N ALA A 298 -2.47 -4.06 -76.69
CA ALA A 298 -1.63 -4.83 -77.58
C ALA A 298 -2.41 -5.41 -78.79
N ALA A 299 -1.91 -5.17 -80.01
CA ALA A 299 -2.31 -5.88 -81.21
C ALA A 299 -1.07 -6.24 -82.06
N HIS A 300 -0.55 -7.46 -81.87
CA HIS A 300 0.34 -8.12 -82.82
C HIS A 300 0.09 -9.63 -82.77
N ALA A 301 -0.72 -10.13 -83.71
CA ALA A 301 -0.70 -11.49 -84.26
C ALA A 301 -1.44 -11.47 -85.59
#